data_AF-A0A5C7S466-F1
#
_entry.id   AF-A0A5C7S466-F1
#
_cell.length_a   1.000
_cell.length_b   1.000
_cell.length_c   1.000
_cell.angle_alpha   90.00
_cell.angle_beta   90.00
_cell.angle_gamma   90.00
#
_symmetry.space_group_name_H-M   'P 1'
#
loop_
_entity.id
_entity.type
_entity.pdbx_description
1 polymer ?
#
loop_
_entity_poly.entity_id
_entity_poly.type
_entity_poly.pdbx_seq_one_letter_code
_entity_poly.pdbx_strand_id
1 'polypeptide(L)'
;MSGEVLEHCGLAETHADLMRNIVSLRVSQDLFDDLSDHPADWDAAIALELATKPPLFSSAQPVLYRPFEEARWNDAIHYPFRHWMRSRYSDGSFGVWYGADSIETTVHETVHHWRSGFLQDAGFTRPGIRAERKLYRVRCDAALVDLRPAVAHVPALVDPADYSLTQQIGARLHREGHPGLVSRSARCDGDIHGVLNPAVLSDPRQVCFLTYSTTDGGVVVEREPGQVWMRLAG
;
A
#
# COMPACT_ATOMS: atom_id res chain seq x y z
N MET A 1 -0.88 -19.66 22.03
CA MET A 1 -1.33 -18.26 21.88
C MET A 1 -2.22 -18.02 20.65
N SER A 2 -2.28 -18.93 19.67
CA SER A 2 -3.21 -18.80 18.53
C SER A 2 -4.63 -19.35 18.76
N GLY A 3 -4.88 -20.08 19.86
CA GLY A 3 -6.17 -20.74 20.14
C GLY A 3 -7.31 -19.75 20.42
N GLU A 4 -7.07 -18.81 21.35
CA GLU A 4 -8.06 -17.81 21.77
C GLU A 4 -8.49 -16.86 20.64
N VAL A 5 -7.56 -16.53 19.74
CA VAL A 5 -7.88 -15.76 18.52
C VAL A 5 -8.82 -16.58 17.63
N LEU A 6 -8.48 -17.83 17.34
CA LEU A 6 -9.27 -18.71 16.46
C LEU A 6 -10.68 -18.99 16.97
N GLU A 7 -10.89 -19.02 18.28
CA GLU A 7 -12.23 -19.19 18.89
C GLU A 7 -13.19 -18.05 18.54
N HIS A 8 -12.65 -16.87 18.21
CA HIS A 8 -13.42 -15.67 17.91
C HIS A 8 -13.21 -15.18 16.45
N CYS A 9 -12.44 -15.91 15.64
CA CYS A 9 -12.29 -15.61 14.22
C CYS A 9 -13.51 -16.06 13.42
N GLY A 10 -13.83 -15.31 12.37
CA GLY A 10 -14.82 -15.69 11.38
C GLY A 10 -14.23 -15.87 9.98
N LEU A 11 -15.14 -15.97 9.02
CA LEU A 11 -14.84 -15.88 7.59
C LEU A 11 -15.56 -14.66 7.03
N ALA A 12 -14.85 -13.82 6.29
CA ALA A 12 -15.42 -12.70 5.56
C ALA A 12 -15.32 -12.96 4.06
N GLU A 13 -16.47 -13.07 3.39
CA GLU A 13 -16.51 -13.04 1.93
C GLU A 13 -16.30 -11.60 1.45
N THR A 14 -15.13 -11.36 0.86
CA THR A 14 -14.77 -10.07 0.26
C THR A 14 -14.97 -10.18 -1.24
N HIS A 15 -15.96 -9.44 -1.75
CA HIS A 15 -16.24 -9.24 -3.17
C HIS A 15 -16.33 -7.73 -3.41
N ALA A 16 -15.25 -7.03 -3.09
CA ALA A 16 -15.26 -5.59 -2.88
C ALA A 16 -14.00 -4.91 -3.43
N ASP A 17 -14.13 -3.60 -3.58
CA ASP A 17 -13.07 -2.73 -4.00
C ASP A 17 -12.36 -2.17 -2.76
N LEU A 18 -11.08 -2.50 -2.62
CA LEU A 18 -10.24 -2.08 -1.50
C LEU A 18 -9.35 -0.89 -1.89
N MET A 19 -9.20 0.05 -0.99
CA MET A 19 -8.37 1.24 -1.17
C MET A 19 -6.92 0.94 -0.81
N ARG A 20 -6.01 1.25 -1.74
CA ARG A 20 -4.56 1.10 -1.59
C ARG A 20 -3.89 2.46 -1.71
N ASN A 21 -3.03 2.78 -0.74
CA ASN A 21 -2.32 4.05 -0.66
C ASN A 21 -0.81 3.82 -0.62
N ILE A 22 -0.11 4.28 -1.65
CA ILE A 22 1.33 4.09 -1.81
C ILE A 22 2.07 5.43 -1.94
N VAL A 23 3.33 5.46 -1.48
CA VAL A 23 4.23 6.60 -1.78
C VAL A 23 4.42 6.62 -3.29
N SER A 24 4.16 7.76 -3.92
CA SER A 24 4.38 7.95 -5.36
C SER A 24 4.28 9.44 -5.69
N LEU A 25 5.18 9.93 -6.54
CA LEU A 25 5.17 11.32 -6.97
C LEU A 25 3.96 11.61 -7.87
N ARG A 26 3.39 12.82 -7.75
CA ARG A 26 2.24 13.32 -8.53
C ARG A 26 2.62 13.60 -9.97
N VAL A 27 3.85 14.08 -10.18
CA VAL A 27 4.47 14.24 -11.49
C VAL A 27 5.61 13.23 -11.54
N SER A 28 5.61 12.35 -12.54
CA SER A 28 6.81 11.57 -12.84
C SER A 28 7.88 12.59 -13.17
N GLN A 29 8.99 12.63 -12.42
CA GLN A 29 10.15 13.38 -12.89
C GLN A 29 10.54 12.78 -14.24
N ASP A 30 10.73 13.64 -15.24
CA ASP A 30 11.22 13.22 -16.53
C ASP A 30 12.68 12.80 -16.30
N LEU A 31 12.98 11.51 -16.49
CA LEU A 31 14.30 10.93 -16.20
C LEU A 31 15.40 11.45 -17.16
N PHE A 32 15.04 12.29 -18.12
CA PHE A 32 15.91 12.86 -19.13
C PHE A 32 16.05 14.39 -19.03
N ASP A 33 15.30 15.05 -18.14
CA ASP A 33 15.35 16.51 -17.94
C ASP A 33 16.69 16.97 -17.34
N ASP A 34 17.45 16.04 -16.75
CA ASP A 34 18.82 16.29 -16.28
C ASP A 34 19.91 15.94 -17.32
N LEU A 35 19.54 15.34 -18.46
CA LEU A 35 20.49 14.91 -19.49
C LEU A 35 20.67 15.93 -20.62
N SER A 36 19.66 16.76 -20.92
CA SER A 36 19.76 17.85 -21.91
C SER A 36 18.59 18.83 -21.79
N ASP A 37 18.81 20.12 -22.09
CA ASP A 37 17.76 21.16 -22.19
C ASP A 37 16.97 21.09 -23.53
N HIS A 38 17.28 20.12 -24.40
CA HIS A 38 16.73 20.03 -25.75
C HIS A 38 15.81 18.81 -25.93
N PRO A 39 14.50 19.01 -26.21
CA PRO A 39 13.54 17.92 -26.38
C PRO A 39 13.88 16.87 -27.46
N ALA A 40 14.65 17.26 -28.48
CA ALA A 40 15.09 16.34 -29.53
C ALA A 40 16.13 15.32 -29.04
N ASP A 41 16.88 15.64 -27.98
CA ASP A 41 17.86 14.73 -27.37
C ASP A 41 17.15 13.69 -26.49
N TRP A 42 16.00 14.05 -25.92
CA TRP A 42 15.13 13.13 -25.18
C TRP A 42 14.53 12.07 -26.11
N ASP A 43 14.04 12.48 -27.28
CA ASP A 43 13.53 11.55 -28.31
C ASP A 43 14.62 10.57 -28.78
N ALA A 44 15.87 11.02 -28.90
CA ALA A 44 17.00 10.19 -29.26
C ALA A 44 17.41 9.20 -28.15
N ALA A 45 17.37 9.64 -26.89
CA ALA A 45 17.67 8.80 -25.73
C ALA A 45 16.61 7.71 -25.50
N ILE A 46 15.33 8.07 -25.67
CA ILE A 46 14.20 7.13 -25.63
C ILE A 46 14.32 6.10 -26.76
N ALA A 47 14.65 6.53 -27.98
CA ALA A 47 14.86 5.64 -29.11
C ALA A 47 16.04 4.67 -28.90
N LEU A 48 17.12 5.13 -28.25
CA LEU A 48 18.28 4.31 -27.93
C LEU A 48 17.99 3.29 -26.81
N GLU A 49 17.25 3.67 -25.77
CA GLU A 49 16.84 2.75 -24.70
C GLU A 49 15.91 1.65 -25.26
N LEU A 50 14.96 2.02 -26.12
CA LEU A 50 14.07 1.08 -26.82
C LEU A 50 14.86 0.11 -27.71
N ALA A 51 15.92 0.59 -28.37
CA ALA A 51 16.77 -0.22 -29.25
C ALA A 51 17.73 -1.15 -28.51
N THR A 52 18.02 -0.89 -27.23
CA THR A 52 19.03 -1.63 -26.44
C THR A 52 18.43 -2.51 -25.35
N LYS A 53 17.10 -2.51 -25.19
CA LYS A 53 16.40 -3.33 -24.19
C LYS A 53 16.53 -4.83 -24.52
N PRO A 54 16.97 -5.69 -23.58
CA PRO A 54 17.18 -7.12 -23.85
C PRO A 54 15.88 -7.85 -24.27
N PRO A 55 15.91 -8.75 -25.28
CA PRO A 55 14.73 -9.37 -25.88
C PRO A 55 14.19 -10.56 -25.06
N LEU A 56 14.05 -10.43 -23.75
CA LEU A 56 13.39 -11.43 -22.91
C LEU A 56 11.98 -10.97 -22.53
N PHE A 57 11.15 -10.69 -23.54
CA PHE A 57 9.71 -10.66 -23.37
C PHE A 57 9.01 -10.97 -24.70
N SER A 58 8.83 -12.27 -24.99
CA SER A 58 7.96 -12.71 -26.08
C SER A 58 6.57 -13.00 -25.50
N SER A 59 5.65 -12.06 -25.68
CA SER A 59 4.21 -12.24 -25.43
C SER A 59 3.50 -12.25 -26.78
N ALA A 60 2.66 -13.25 -27.02
CA ALA A 60 2.02 -13.54 -28.31
C ALA A 60 0.92 -12.54 -28.75
N GLN A 61 0.83 -11.35 -28.15
CA GLN A 61 -0.09 -10.29 -28.59
C GLN A 61 0.55 -8.89 -28.48
N PRO A 62 0.38 -8.00 -29.48
CA PRO A 62 1.26 -6.84 -29.66
C PRO A 62 1.17 -5.84 -28.50
N VAL A 63 2.33 -5.66 -27.89
CA VAL A 63 2.65 -4.94 -26.65
C VAL A 63 3.05 -3.50 -26.99
N LEU A 64 2.08 -2.59 -27.07
CA LEU A 64 2.34 -1.14 -26.98
C LEU A 64 1.56 -0.47 -25.84
N TYR A 65 0.50 -1.10 -25.33
CA TYR A 65 -0.30 -0.58 -24.20
C TYR A 65 0.10 -1.15 -22.82
N ARG A 66 0.86 -2.25 -22.77
CA ARG A 66 1.15 -2.94 -21.51
C ARG A 66 2.24 -2.35 -20.61
N PRO A 67 3.22 -1.53 -21.05
CA PRO A 67 4.22 -1.01 -20.11
C PRO A 67 3.59 -0.20 -18.97
N PHE A 68 2.56 0.60 -19.27
CA PHE A 68 1.86 1.40 -18.26
C PHE A 68 0.88 0.57 -17.43
N GLU A 69 0.22 -0.42 -18.03
CA GLU A 69 -0.63 -1.36 -17.29
C GLU A 69 0.20 -2.25 -16.36
N GLU A 70 1.27 -2.87 -16.86
CA GLU A 70 2.20 -3.68 -16.04
C GLU A 70 2.86 -2.86 -14.93
N ALA A 71 3.22 -1.60 -15.18
CA ALA A 71 3.70 -0.69 -14.13
C ALA A 71 2.62 -0.43 -13.08
N ARG A 72 1.37 -0.12 -13.50
CA ARG A 72 0.24 0.08 -12.56
C ARG A 72 -0.04 -1.18 -11.74
N TRP A 73 -0.05 -2.36 -12.36
CA TRP A 73 -0.25 -3.63 -11.68
C TRP A 73 0.91 -3.97 -10.74
N ASN A 74 2.15 -3.73 -11.17
CA ASN A 74 3.32 -3.90 -10.32
C ASN A 74 3.25 -2.99 -9.10
N ASP A 75 3.03 -1.68 -9.30
CA ASP A 75 2.95 -0.70 -8.23
C ASP A 75 1.78 -0.96 -7.27
N ALA A 76 0.60 -1.25 -7.83
CA ALA A 76 -0.63 -1.36 -7.05
C ALA A 76 -0.81 -2.73 -6.38
N ILE A 77 -0.33 -3.82 -7.00
CA ILE A 77 -0.59 -5.20 -6.54
C ILE A 77 0.71 -5.96 -6.26
N HIS A 78 1.61 -6.12 -7.23
CA HIS A 78 2.69 -7.11 -7.13
C HIS A 78 3.89 -6.67 -6.28
N TYR A 79 4.13 -5.37 -6.13
CA TYR A 79 5.31 -4.82 -5.46
C TYR A 79 5.51 -5.39 -4.04
N PRO A 80 4.51 -5.42 -3.15
CA PRO A 80 4.69 -5.96 -1.79
C PRO A 80 5.01 -7.45 -1.74
N PHE A 81 4.69 -8.21 -2.79
CA PHE A 81 4.98 -9.64 -2.89
C PHE A 81 6.40 -9.93 -3.41
N ARG A 82 7.05 -8.95 -4.06
CA ARG A 82 8.45 -9.04 -4.53
C ARG A 82 9.43 -8.33 -3.59
N HIS A 83 8.95 -7.34 -2.85
CA HIS A 83 9.74 -6.50 -1.96
C HIS A 83 9.13 -6.54 -0.55
N TRP A 84 9.30 -7.67 0.13
CA TRP A 84 8.76 -7.84 1.48
C TRP A 84 9.57 -7.03 2.50
N MET A 85 8.84 -6.49 3.46
CA MET A 85 9.37 -5.75 4.60
C MET A 85 8.62 -6.19 5.85
N ARG A 86 9.25 -6.03 7.01
CA ARG A 86 8.57 -6.26 8.29
C ARG A 86 7.38 -5.31 8.40
N SER A 87 6.22 -5.86 8.78
CA SER A 87 4.94 -5.15 8.89
C SER A 87 4.06 -5.79 9.98
N ARG A 88 2.81 -5.33 10.15
CA ARG A 88 1.88 -5.86 11.17
C ARG A 88 1.66 -7.37 11.03
N TYR A 89 1.44 -7.87 9.82
CA TYR A 89 1.16 -9.28 9.55
C TYR A 89 2.31 -10.04 8.87
N SER A 90 3.53 -9.49 8.87
CA SER A 90 4.71 -10.21 8.38
C SER A 90 5.94 -9.78 9.16
N ASP A 91 6.75 -10.75 9.57
CA ASP A 91 8.07 -10.51 10.16
C ASP A 91 9.12 -10.10 9.12
N GLY A 92 8.75 -10.03 7.84
CA GLY A 92 9.64 -9.76 6.71
C GLY A 92 10.08 -11.02 5.98
N SER A 93 9.53 -12.19 6.28
CA SER A 93 9.82 -13.44 5.54
C SER A 93 8.91 -13.67 4.33
N PHE A 94 7.81 -12.93 4.20
CA PHE A 94 6.89 -12.99 3.06
C PHE A 94 6.19 -11.64 2.84
N GLY A 95 5.66 -11.46 1.63
CA GLY A 95 4.96 -10.25 1.22
C GLY A 95 3.51 -10.21 1.69
N VAL A 96 3.04 -9.01 2.04
CA VAL A 96 1.64 -8.75 2.39
C VAL A 96 1.20 -7.49 1.67
N TRP A 97 0.10 -7.59 0.94
CA TRP A 97 -0.57 -6.44 0.36
C TRP A 97 -1.55 -5.85 1.37
N TYR A 98 -1.51 -4.53 1.56
CA TYR A 98 -2.35 -3.83 2.53
C TYR A 98 -3.34 -2.90 1.85
N GLY A 99 -4.62 -3.16 2.05
CA GLY A 99 -5.72 -2.27 1.65
C GLY A 99 -6.62 -1.91 2.82
N ALA A 100 -7.57 -1.01 2.56
CA ALA A 100 -8.60 -0.64 3.52
C ALA A 100 -9.98 -0.52 2.85
N ASP A 101 -11.02 -0.44 3.67
CA ASP A 101 -12.40 -0.20 3.24
C ASP A 101 -12.65 1.20 2.66
N SER A 102 -11.90 2.21 3.12
CA SER A 102 -12.09 3.61 2.75
C SER A 102 -10.75 4.31 2.50
N ILE A 103 -10.81 5.46 1.83
CA ILE A 103 -9.62 6.29 1.58
C ILE A 103 -9.12 6.84 2.92
N GLU A 104 -10.04 7.30 3.76
CA GLU A 104 -9.83 7.86 5.09
C GLU A 104 -9.07 6.88 5.98
N THR A 105 -9.47 5.59 6.00
CA THR A 105 -8.75 4.53 6.71
C THR A 105 -7.32 4.40 6.19
N THR A 106 -7.08 4.40 4.87
CA THR A 106 -5.71 4.36 4.33
C THR A 106 -4.87 5.58 4.75
N VAL A 107 -5.48 6.75 4.90
CA VAL A 107 -4.79 7.96 5.35
C VAL A 107 -4.37 7.83 6.81
N HIS A 108 -5.27 7.39 7.69
CA HIS A 108 -4.93 7.16 9.10
C HIS A 108 -3.77 6.17 9.26
N GLU A 109 -3.80 5.04 8.55
CA GLU A 109 -2.72 4.04 8.60
C GLU A 109 -1.39 4.59 8.04
N THR A 110 -1.42 5.22 6.86
CA THR A 110 -0.19 5.70 6.20
C THR A 110 0.42 6.92 6.89
N VAL A 111 -0.38 7.83 7.46
CA VAL A 111 0.13 8.95 8.26
C VAL A 111 0.79 8.43 9.54
N HIS A 112 0.20 7.44 10.20
CA HIS A 112 0.82 6.82 11.36
C HIS A 112 2.19 6.26 11.00
N HIS A 113 2.28 5.36 9.99
CA HIS A 113 3.56 4.77 9.59
C HIS A 113 4.59 5.78 9.10
N TRP A 114 4.16 6.83 8.41
CA TRP A 114 5.05 7.90 7.96
C TRP A 114 5.63 8.67 9.15
N ARG A 115 4.83 8.98 10.17
CA ARG A 115 5.27 9.71 11.37
C ARG A 115 6.08 8.83 12.32
N SER A 116 5.53 7.68 12.73
CA SER A 116 6.09 6.83 13.79
C SER A 116 7.24 5.94 13.34
N GLY A 117 7.32 5.62 12.04
CA GLY A 117 8.47 4.95 11.46
C GLY A 117 9.38 5.98 10.80
N PHE A 118 9.07 6.33 9.55
CA PHE A 118 10.01 7.02 8.67
C PHE A 118 10.53 8.37 9.21
N LEU A 119 9.64 9.26 9.65
CA LEU A 119 10.04 10.60 10.10
C LEU A 119 10.73 10.59 11.45
N GLN A 120 10.25 9.78 12.41
CA GLN A 120 10.88 9.63 13.72
C GLN A 120 12.26 8.98 13.60
N ASP A 121 12.39 7.89 12.84
CA ASP A 121 13.66 7.19 12.61
C ASP A 121 14.69 8.09 11.91
N ALA A 122 14.24 8.99 11.04
CA ALA A 122 15.09 9.95 10.35
C ALA A 122 15.31 11.28 11.11
N GLY A 123 14.78 11.43 12.33
CA GLY A 123 14.95 12.63 13.16
C GLY A 123 14.20 13.88 12.65
N PHE A 124 13.27 13.71 11.71
CA PHE A 124 12.54 14.78 11.05
C PHE A 124 11.17 15.01 11.70
N THR A 125 11.17 15.70 12.84
CA THR A 125 9.94 16.05 13.59
C THR A 125 9.44 17.47 13.32
N ARG A 126 10.09 18.21 12.42
CA ARG A 126 9.76 19.61 12.12
C ARG A 126 8.58 19.73 11.13
N PRO A 127 7.76 20.79 11.23
CA PRO A 127 6.70 21.07 10.26
C PRO A 127 7.27 21.38 8.87
N GLY A 128 6.45 21.20 7.83
CA GLY A 128 6.77 21.57 6.44
C GLY A 128 7.26 20.42 5.56
N ILE A 129 7.31 19.19 6.06
CA ILE A 129 7.70 18.01 5.27
C ILE A 129 6.51 17.59 4.43
N ARG A 130 6.75 17.34 3.14
CA ARG A 130 5.73 16.89 2.19
C ARG A 130 5.98 15.47 1.72
N ALA A 131 4.90 14.71 1.55
CA ALA A 131 4.93 13.41 0.90
C ALA A 131 3.77 13.28 -0.07
N GLU A 132 4.08 12.86 -1.30
CA GLU A 132 3.08 12.60 -2.34
C GLU A 132 2.71 11.12 -2.34
N ARG A 133 1.42 10.86 -2.55
CA ARG A 133 0.86 9.52 -2.54
C ARG A 133 -0.08 9.32 -3.71
N LYS A 134 -0.15 8.09 -4.18
CA LYS A 134 -1.10 7.65 -5.21
C LYS A 134 -2.08 6.65 -4.62
N LEU A 135 -3.36 6.90 -4.84
CA LEU A 135 -4.43 6.00 -4.44
C LEU A 135 -4.88 5.12 -5.59
N TYR A 136 -5.06 3.85 -5.27
CA TYR A 136 -5.70 2.88 -6.13
C TYR A 136 -6.92 2.29 -5.43
N ARG A 137 -7.89 1.93 -6.24
CA ARG A 137 -8.94 1.00 -5.89
C ARG A 137 -8.60 -0.33 -6.56
N VAL A 138 -8.52 -1.39 -5.77
CA VAL A 138 -8.12 -2.72 -6.24
C VAL A 138 -9.24 -3.68 -5.89
N ARG A 139 -9.68 -4.43 -6.89
CA ARG A 139 -10.72 -5.44 -6.71
C ARG A 139 -10.15 -6.62 -5.91
N CYS A 140 -10.86 -7.03 -4.86
CA CYS A 140 -10.52 -8.21 -4.06
C CYS A 140 -11.70 -9.19 -4.06
N ASP A 141 -11.40 -10.43 -4.46
CA ASP A 141 -12.34 -11.55 -4.54
C ASP A 141 -11.78 -12.73 -3.75
N ALA A 142 -12.13 -12.83 -2.47
CA ALA A 142 -11.59 -13.85 -1.57
C ALA A 142 -12.49 -14.13 -0.37
N ALA A 143 -12.36 -15.33 0.20
CA ALA A 143 -12.82 -15.61 1.55
C ALA A 143 -11.65 -15.37 2.52
N LEU A 144 -11.69 -14.26 3.25
CA LEU A 144 -10.62 -13.84 4.16
C LEU A 144 -10.91 -14.29 5.59
N VAL A 145 -9.87 -14.54 6.38
CA VAL A 145 -10.01 -14.75 7.82
C VAL A 145 -10.45 -13.45 8.47
N ASP A 146 -11.60 -13.47 9.15
CA ASP A 146 -12.16 -12.29 9.81
C ASP A 146 -11.70 -12.22 11.27
N LEU A 147 -10.77 -11.31 11.54
CA LEU A 147 -10.27 -11.06 12.89
C LEU A 147 -11.09 -10.02 13.65
N ARG A 148 -12.02 -9.30 12.99
CA ARG A 148 -12.76 -8.19 13.60
C ARG A 148 -13.53 -8.60 14.86
N PRO A 149 -14.21 -9.75 14.93
CA PRO A 149 -14.90 -10.16 16.15
C PRO A 149 -13.92 -10.47 17.30
N ALA A 150 -12.73 -10.99 16.97
CA ALA A 150 -11.70 -11.31 17.95
C ALA A 150 -11.05 -10.06 18.57
N VAL A 151 -11.10 -8.89 17.93
CA VAL A 151 -10.47 -7.65 18.44
C VAL A 151 -10.99 -7.25 19.82
N ALA A 152 -12.28 -7.46 20.09
CA ALA A 152 -12.88 -7.14 21.40
C ALA A 152 -12.38 -8.05 22.53
N HIS A 153 -11.95 -9.27 22.19
CA HIS A 153 -11.47 -10.28 23.14
C HIS A 153 -9.94 -10.30 23.25
N VAL A 154 -9.26 -9.92 22.17
CA VAL A 154 -7.80 -9.96 22.05
C VAL A 154 -7.28 -8.59 21.59
N PRO A 155 -7.12 -7.62 22.52
CA PRO A 155 -6.68 -6.25 22.18
C PRO A 155 -5.32 -6.20 21.46
N ALA A 156 -4.46 -7.19 21.68
CA ALA A 156 -3.15 -7.32 21.03
C ALA A 156 -3.25 -7.41 19.49
N LEU A 157 -4.42 -7.74 18.92
CA LEU A 157 -4.64 -7.73 17.46
C LEU A 157 -4.54 -6.32 16.85
N VAL A 158 -4.83 -5.29 17.64
CA VAL A 158 -4.79 -3.88 17.22
C VAL A 158 -3.78 -3.07 18.03
N ASP A 159 -2.79 -3.74 18.65
CA ASP A 159 -1.74 -3.05 19.40
C ASP A 159 -1.02 -2.02 18.50
N PRO A 160 -0.76 -0.80 19.00
CA PRO A 160 -0.15 0.23 18.20
C PRO A 160 1.33 0.00 17.86
N ALA A 161 2.07 -0.81 18.61
CA ALA A 161 3.52 -0.96 18.47
C ALA A 161 4.00 -2.42 18.47
N ASP A 162 3.35 -3.31 19.23
CA ASP A 162 3.71 -4.72 19.29
C ASP A 162 2.96 -5.53 18.22
N TYR A 163 3.70 -5.97 17.20
CA TYR A 163 3.16 -6.81 16.12
C TYR A 163 3.45 -8.30 16.32
N SER A 164 3.97 -8.72 17.47
CA SER A 164 4.41 -10.11 17.69
C SER A 164 3.28 -11.12 17.45
N LEU A 165 2.08 -10.83 17.96
CA LEU A 165 0.92 -11.70 17.77
C LEU A 165 0.43 -11.70 16.31
N THR A 166 0.29 -10.53 15.71
CA THR A 166 -0.22 -10.38 14.34
C THR A 166 0.76 -10.95 13.30
N GLN A 167 2.07 -10.88 13.55
CA GLN A 167 3.09 -11.52 12.73
C GLN A 167 3.00 -13.05 12.81
N GLN A 168 2.76 -13.63 13.99
CA GLN A 168 2.53 -15.07 14.14
C GLN A 168 1.28 -15.53 13.37
N ILE A 169 0.20 -14.73 13.42
CA ILE A 169 -1.02 -15.01 12.67
C ILE A 169 -0.74 -14.97 11.17
N GLY A 170 -0.12 -13.90 10.67
CA GLY A 170 0.21 -13.78 9.25
C GLY A 170 1.10 -14.91 8.75
N ALA A 171 2.15 -15.29 9.50
CA ALA A 171 3.03 -16.39 9.15
C ALA A 171 2.30 -17.73 9.09
N ARG A 172 1.34 -17.96 10.00
CA ARG A 172 0.47 -19.14 9.95
C ARG A 172 -0.43 -19.12 8.72
N LEU A 173 -1.12 -18.01 8.45
CA LEU A 173 -2.02 -17.89 7.31
C LEU A 173 -1.29 -18.08 5.99
N HIS A 174 -0.11 -17.50 5.85
CA HIS A 174 0.75 -17.65 4.68
C HIS A 174 1.18 -19.13 4.49
N ARG A 175 1.67 -19.78 5.55
CA ARG A 175 2.10 -21.19 5.52
C ARG A 175 0.95 -22.15 5.20
N GLU A 176 -0.26 -21.85 5.65
CA GLU A 176 -1.46 -22.66 5.40
C GLU A 176 -2.14 -22.34 4.05
N GLY A 177 -1.66 -21.34 3.31
CA GLY A 177 -2.19 -20.98 1.99
C GLY A 177 -3.49 -20.19 2.00
N HIS A 178 -3.84 -19.56 3.14
CA HIS A 178 -5.02 -18.69 3.21
C HIS A 178 -4.80 -17.42 2.37
N PRO A 179 -5.83 -16.89 1.68
CA PRO A 179 -5.67 -15.74 0.79
C PRO A 179 -5.36 -14.44 1.53
N GLY A 180 -5.70 -14.34 2.82
CA GLY A 180 -5.45 -13.18 3.65
C GLY A 180 -6.40 -13.08 4.83
N LEU A 181 -6.53 -11.87 5.35
CA LEU A 181 -7.35 -11.54 6.52
C LEU A 181 -7.95 -10.13 6.40
N VAL A 182 -9.02 -9.91 7.17
CA VAL A 182 -9.57 -8.59 7.49
C VAL A 182 -9.54 -8.37 9.00
N SER A 183 -9.24 -7.14 9.42
CA SER A 183 -9.17 -6.73 10.83
C SER A 183 -9.62 -5.28 10.98
N ARG A 184 -9.91 -4.86 12.21
CA ARG A 184 -10.10 -3.44 12.53
C ARG A 184 -8.77 -2.69 12.39
N SER A 185 -8.85 -1.44 11.91
CA SER A 185 -7.76 -0.48 11.98
C SER A 185 -7.42 -0.19 13.44
N ALA A 186 -6.13 -0.05 13.73
CA ALA A 186 -5.65 0.37 15.04
C ALA A 186 -5.62 1.90 15.20
N ARG A 187 -6.13 2.65 14.19
CA ARG A 187 -5.93 4.10 14.03
C ARG A 187 -7.22 4.88 13.84
N CYS A 188 -8.30 4.22 13.44
CA CYS A 188 -9.61 4.81 13.20
C CYS A 188 -10.71 3.75 13.26
N ASP A 189 -11.97 4.18 13.18
CA ASP A 189 -13.10 3.26 12.98
C ASP A 189 -13.21 2.91 11.49
N GLY A 190 -12.46 1.89 11.09
CA GLY A 190 -12.41 1.37 9.73
C GLY A 190 -11.73 0.00 9.68
N ASP A 191 -11.81 -0.66 8.54
CA ASP A 191 -11.27 -2.01 8.34
C ASP A 191 -10.03 -2.03 7.45
N ILE A 192 -9.05 -2.84 7.85
CA ILE A 192 -7.83 -3.10 7.08
C ILE A 192 -7.82 -4.54 6.58
N HIS A 193 -7.22 -4.72 5.41
CA HIS A 193 -7.12 -6.00 4.71
C HIS A 193 -5.65 -6.33 4.47
N GLY A 194 -5.21 -7.48 4.97
CA GLY A 194 -3.89 -8.04 4.70
C GLY A 194 -4.03 -9.21 3.74
N VAL A 195 -3.68 -9.01 2.47
CA VAL A 195 -3.78 -10.02 1.42
C VAL A 195 -2.43 -10.69 1.21
N LEU A 196 -2.43 -12.01 1.24
CA LEU A 196 -1.25 -12.88 1.17
C LEU A 196 -1.12 -13.56 -0.19
N ASN A 197 -2.21 -13.61 -0.96
CA ASN A 197 -2.23 -14.17 -2.30
C ASN A 197 -2.54 -13.09 -3.35
N PRO A 198 -1.60 -12.69 -4.24
CA PRO A 198 -1.88 -11.69 -5.26
C PRO A 198 -2.95 -12.12 -6.27
N ALA A 199 -3.22 -13.43 -6.42
CA ALA A 199 -4.18 -13.94 -7.39
C ALA A 199 -5.64 -13.58 -7.07
N VAL A 200 -5.93 -13.17 -5.83
CA VAL A 200 -7.27 -12.69 -5.44
C VAL A 200 -7.46 -11.18 -5.67
N LEU A 201 -6.42 -10.50 -6.17
CA LEU A 201 -6.44 -9.07 -6.47
C LEU A 201 -6.47 -8.83 -7.97
N SER A 202 -7.31 -7.90 -8.41
CA SER A 202 -7.45 -7.56 -9.82
C SER A 202 -7.91 -6.11 -10.03
N ASP A 203 -8.04 -5.71 -11.29
CA ASP A 203 -8.61 -4.42 -11.72
C ASP A 203 -8.12 -3.19 -10.92
N PRO A 204 -6.78 -2.96 -10.83
CA PRO A 204 -6.24 -1.80 -10.14
C PRO A 204 -6.57 -0.51 -10.93
N ARG A 205 -7.35 0.37 -10.29
CA ARG A 205 -7.82 1.63 -10.88
C ARG A 205 -7.33 2.79 -10.03
N GLN A 206 -6.56 3.69 -10.65
CA GLN A 206 -6.10 4.90 -9.97
C GLN A 206 -7.31 5.78 -9.61
N VAL A 207 -7.35 6.27 -8.37
CA VAL A 207 -8.43 7.14 -7.86
C VAL A 207 -8.01 8.60 -7.92
N CYS A 208 -6.95 8.96 -7.19
CA CYS A 208 -6.40 10.31 -7.15
C CYS A 208 -4.99 10.31 -6.54
N PHE A 209 -4.40 11.51 -6.45
CA PHE A 209 -3.20 11.76 -5.67
C PHE A 209 -3.55 12.43 -4.35
N LEU A 210 -2.75 12.16 -3.32
CA LEU A 210 -2.78 12.87 -2.05
C LEU A 210 -1.43 13.55 -1.79
N THR A 211 -1.48 14.71 -1.16
CA THR A 211 -0.29 15.41 -0.65
C THR A 211 -0.42 15.52 0.85
N TYR A 212 0.51 14.92 1.59
CA TYR A 212 0.60 15.05 3.04
C TYR A 212 1.57 16.18 3.35
N SER A 213 1.23 17.05 4.30
CA SER A 213 2.15 18.05 4.84
C SER A 213 2.14 18.02 6.36
N THR A 214 3.32 17.92 6.99
CA THR A 214 3.44 18.06 8.45
C THR A 214 3.21 19.51 8.86
N THR A 215 2.49 19.70 9.96
CA THR A 215 2.24 21.00 10.60
C THR A 215 2.59 20.90 12.08
N ASP A 216 2.57 22.04 12.79
CA ASP A 216 2.82 22.07 14.24
C ASP A 216 1.80 21.22 15.03
N GLY A 217 0.59 21.04 14.49
CA GLY A 217 -0.50 20.32 15.15
C GLY A 217 -0.79 18.93 14.60
N GLY A 218 0.02 18.41 13.67
CA GLY A 218 -0.17 17.08 13.07
C GLY A 218 0.10 17.05 11.57
N VAL A 219 -0.85 16.52 10.80
CA VAL A 219 -0.74 16.38 9.34
C VAL A 219 -1.98 16.91 8.65
N VAL A 220 -1.78 17.71 7.61
CA VAL A 220 -2.82 18.10 6.66
C VAL A 220 -2.70 17.27 5.40
N VAL A 221 -3.83 16.87 4.84
CA VAL A 221 -3.92 16.04 3.64
C VAL A 221 -4.75 16.78 2.60
N GLU A 222 -4.16 16.91 1.41
CA GLU A 222 -4.76 17.58 0.26
C GLU A 222 -5.01 16.57 -0.86
N ARG A 223 -6.17 16.64 -1.51
CA ARG A 223 -6.44 15.90 -2.76
C ARG A 223 -6.02 16.74 -3.97
N GLU A 224 -6.35 18.02 -3.90
CA GLU A 224 -5.98 19.04 -4.86
C GLU A 224 -5.00 20.01 -4.21
N PRO A 225 -3.92 20.42 -4.90
CA PRO A 225 -2.92 21.32 -4.32
C PRO A 225 -3.56 22.59 -3.74
N GLY A 226 -3.28 22.89 -2.48
CA GLY A 226 -3.80 24.06 -1.77
C GLY A 226 -5.23 23.91 -1.22
N GLN A 227 -5.89 22.78 -1.44
CA GLN A 227 -7.20 22.48 -0.84
C GLN A 227 -7.09 21.35 0.19
N VAL A 228 -7.14 21.74 1.47
CA VAL A 228 -7.14 20.78 2.58
C VAL A 228 -8.42 19.97 2.58
N TRP A 229 -8.26 18.66 2.46
CA TRP A 229 -9.35 17.68 2.52
C TRP A 229 -9.49 17.07 3.92
N MET A 230 -8.39 16.73 4.58
CA MET A 230 -8.41 16.08 5.90
C MET A 230 -7.31 16.64 6.81
N ARG A 231 -7.57 16.64 8.12
CA ARG A 231 -6.58 16.98 9.16
C ARG A 231 -6.51 15.85 10.17
N LEU A 232 -5.30 15.41 10.47
CA LEU A 232 -5.02 14.39 11.48
C LEU A 232 -4.19 15.03 12.58
N ALA A 233 -4.67 14.89 13.83
CA ALA A 233 -4.01 15.46 14.98
C ALA A 233 -2.65 14.79 15.26
N GLY A 234 -1.78 15.60 15.89
CA GLY A 234 -0.45 15.26 16.38
C GLY A 234 -0.43 14.08 17.34
#